data_AF-A0A9D1ZJM9-F1
#
_entry.id   AF-A0A9D1ZJM9-F1
#
_cell.length_a   1.000
_cell.length_b   1.000
_cell.length_c   1.000
_cell.angle_alpha   90.00
_cell.angle_beta   90.00
_cell.angle_gamma   90.00
#
_symmetry.space_group_name_H-M   'P 1'
#
loop_
_entity.id
_entity.type
_entity.pdbx_description
1 polymer ?
#
loop_
_entity_poly.entity_id
_entity_poly.type
_entity_poly.pdbx_seq_one_letter_code
_entity_poly.pdbx_strand_id
1 'polypeptide(L)'
;MEQHIYPIFDKMLARADKEKLLGQRGLMIWFTGLSGSGKSTIAIALERELHRRGILCRILDGDNIRSGINNNLGFTEEDRVENIRRIA
;
A
#
# COMPACT_ATOMS: atom_id res chain seq x y z
N MET A 1 -24.06 -3.43 21.03
CA MET A 1 -22.74 -4.04 21.31
C MET A 1 -21.63 -3.03 20.93
N GLU A 2 -21.75 -1.77 21.37
CA GLU A 2 -20.93 -0.63 20.90
C GLU A 2 -20.24 0.14 22.04
N GLN A 3 -20.36 -0.31 23.29
CA GLN A 3 -19.92 0.46 24.47
C GLN A 3 -18.46 0.18 24.92
N HIS A 4 -17.64 -0.49 24.10
CA HIS A 4 -16.26 -0.85 24.47
C HIS A 4 -15.18 -0.44 23.46
N ILE A 5 -15.54 0.33 22.43
CA ILE A 5 -14.57 0.85 21.46
C ILE A 5 -14.25 2.29 21.84
N TYR A 6 -13.05 2.50 22.39
CA TYR A 6 -12.50 3.82 22.71
C TYR A 6 -11.40 4.15 21.71
N PRO A 7 -11.74 4.77 20.57
CA PRO A 7 -10.73 5.10 19.57
C PRO A 7 -9.77 6.15 20.13
N ILE A 8 -8.46 5.90 19.98
CA ILE A 8 -7.39 6.79 20.42
C ILE A 8 -6.88 7.70 19.28
N PHE A 9 -7.72 7.99 18.28
CA PHE A 9 -7.32 8.75 17.10
C PHE A 9 -6.80 10.16 17.47
N ASP A 10 -7.31 10.72 18.56
CA ASP A 10 -6.88 11.97 19.18
C ASP A 10 -5.46 11.90 19.78
N LYS A 11 -5.00 10.70 20.16
CA LYS A 11 -3.65 10.45 20.68
C LYS A 11 -2.64 10.07 19.59
N MET A 12 -3.11 9.79 18.37
CA MET A 12 -2.25 9.38 17.26
C MET A 12 -1.77 10.60 16.48
N LEU A 13 -0.53 10.55 15.99
CA LEU A 13 0.00 11.58 15.09
C LEU A 13 -0.82 11.67 13.81
N ALA A 14 -1.17 12.89 13.42
CA ALA A 14 -1.93 13.15 12.22
C ALA A 14 -1.07 12.95 10.96
N ARG A 15 -1.73 12.85 9.81
CA ARG A 15 -1.06 12.83 8.50
C ARG A 15 -0.12 14.02 8.33
N ALA A 16 -0.55 15.22 8.72
CA ALA A 16 0.22 16.44 8.59
C ALA A 16 1.56 16.39 9.36
N ASP A 17 1.59 15.77 10.54
CA ASP A 17 2.80 15.62 11.34
C ASP A 17 3.83 14.75 10.61
N LYS A 18 3.37 13.65 10.02
CA LYS A 18 4.21 12.72 9.24
C LYS A 18 4.73 13.35 7.95
N GLU A 19 3.88 14.08 7.24
CA GLU A 19 4.28 14.80 6.03
C GLU A 19 5.29 15.92 6.32
N LYS A 20 5.13 16.62 7.46
CA LYS A 20 6.09 17.62 7.93
C LYS A 20 7.43 17.00 8.30
N LEU A 21 7.42 15.85 8.99
CA LEU A 21 8.65 15.12 9.35
C LEU A 21 9.44 14.67 8.13
N LEU A 22 8.74 14.12 7.12
CA LEU A 22 9.37 13.58 5.92
C LEU A 22 9.65 14.64 4.84
N GLY A 23 9.08 15.84 4.95
CA GLY A 23 9.18 16.88 3.92
C GLY A 23 8.49 16.50 2.60
N GLN A 24 7.54 15.56 2.62
CA GLN A 24 6.83 15.08 1.44
C GLN A 24 5.35 14.78 1.75
N ARG A 25 4.49 14.86 0.74
CA ARG A 25 3.08 14.44 0.86
C ARG A 25 2.93 12.94 0.60
N GLY A 26 2.05 12.29 1.36
CA GLY A 26 1.65 10.91 1.09
C GLY A 26 0.74 10.82 -0.13
N LEU A 27 1.05 9.89 -1.04
CA LEU A 27 0.26 9.59 -2.24
C LEU A 27 0.23 8.08 -2.48
N MET A 28 -0.89 7.57 -2.97
CA MET A 28 -1.01 6.20 -3.48
C MET A 28 -1.05 6.24 -5.02
N ILE A 29 -0.18 5.47 -5.67
CA ILE A 29 -0.18 5.26 -7.13
C ILE A 29 -0.60 3.83 -7.38
N TRP A 30 -1.80 3.65 -7.93
CA TRP A 30 -2.38 2.33 -8.19
C TRP A 30 -2.13 1.88 -9.63
N PHE A 31 -1.20 0.94 -9.82
CA PHE A 31 -0.98 0.33 -11.13
C PHE A 31 -1.97 -0.82 -11.36
N THR A 32 -2.75 -0.71 -12.43
CA THR A 32 -3.67 -1.77 -12.88
C THR A 32 -3.38 -2.14 -14.33
N GLY A 33 -3.68 -3.38 -14.72
CA GLY A 33 -3.39 -3.91 -16.04
C GLY A 33 -3.20 -5.42 -16.04
N LEU A 34 -3.21 -6.00 -17.24
CA LEU A 34 -3.08 -7.44 -17.46
C LEU A 34 -1.76 -8.01 -16.88
N SER A 35 -1.73 -9.32 -16.61
CA SER A 35 -0.47 -9.99 -16.28
C SER A 35 0.53 -9.80 -17.42
N GLY A 36 1.79 -9.51 -17.08
CA GLY A 36 2.84 -9.20 -18.06
C GLY A 36 2.80 -7.79 -18.67
N SER A 37 1.83 -6.93 -18.34
CA SER A 37 1.74 -5.56 -18.89
C SER A 37 2.81 -4.58 -18.37
N GLY A 38 3.78 -5.04 -17.57
CA GLY A 38 4.89 -4.22 -17.07
C GLY A 38 4.62 -3.42 -15.79
N LYS A 39 3.54 -3.69 -15.04
CA LYS A 39 3.21 -2.98 -13.78
C LYS A 39 4.37 -2.94 -12.79
N SER A 40 4.92 -4.11 -12.45
CA SER A 40 6.03 -4.22 -11.50
C SER A 40 7.31 -3.60 -12.05
N THR A 41 7.56 -3.72 -13.36
CA THR A 41 8.69 -3.06 -14.04
C THR A 41 8.66 -1.55 -13.86
N ILE A 42 7.51 -0.92 -14.10
CA ILE A 42 7.34 0.53 -13.94
C ILE A 42 7.40 0.92 -12.46
N ALA A 43 6.77 0.16 -11.56
CA ALA A 43 6.79 0.44 -10.12
C ALA A 43 8.22 0.45 -9.56
N ILE A 44 9.06 -0.52 -9.94
CA ILE A 44 10.47 -0.60 -9.53
C ILE A 44 11.28 0.57 -10.10
N ALA A 45 11.06 0.94 -11.37
CA ALA A 45 11.75 2.09 -11.97
C ALA A 45 11.36 3.41 -11.28
N LEU A 46 10.07 3.56 -10.95
CA LEU A 46 9.55 4.72 -10.22
C LEU A 46 10.14 4.81 -8.81
N GLU A 47 10.16 3.71 -8.06
CA GLU A 47 10.75 3.67 -6.71
C GLU A 47 12.21 4.11 -6.72
N ARG A 48 13.01 3.61 -7.68
CA ARG A 48 14.42 4.00 -7.84
C ARG A 48 14.58 5.50 -8.12
N GLU A 49 13.76 6.06 -9.00
CA GLU A 49 13.84 7.49 -9.33
C GLU A 49 13.37 8.38 -8.17
N LEU A 50 12.33 7.98 -7.44
CA LEU A 50 11.88 8.70 -6.23
C LEU A 50 12.95 8.64 -5.14
N HIS A 51 13.57 7.48 -4.93
CA HIS A 51 14.65 7.33 -3.97
C HIS A 51 15.84 8.23 -4.31
N ARG A 52 16.22 8.32 -5.60
CA ARG A 52 17.28 9.23 -6.08
C ARG A 52 16.97 10.72 -5.80
N ARG A 53 15.69 11.07 -5.70
CA ARG A 53 15.22 12.42 -5.36
C ARG A 53 15.03 12.64 -3.85
N GLY A 54 15.39 11.65 -3.01
CA GLY A 54 15.19 11.72 -1.56
C GLY A 54 13.74 11.53 -1.11
N ILE A 55 12.87 11.01 -1.98
CA ILE A 55 11.45 10.78 -1.67
C ILE A 55 11.28 9.33 -1.21
N LEU A 56 10.75 9.14 -0.01
CA LEU A 56 10.38 7.84 0.51
C LEU A 56 9.23 7.26 -0.31
N CYS A 57 9.46 6.09 -0.91
CA CYS A 57 8.48 5.33 -1.67
C CYS A 57 8.49 3.87 -1.17
N ARG A 58 7.33 3.23 -1.21
CA ARG A 58 7.19 1.81 -0.89
C ARG A 58 6.28 1.15 -1.91
N ILE A 59 6.75 0.07 -2.52
CA ILE A 59 5.94 -0.75 -3.43
C ILE A 59 5.11 -1.75 -2.62
N LEU A 60 3.81 -1.80 -2.91
CA LEU A 60 2.91 -2.86 -2.47
C LEU A 60 2.57 -3.71 -3.69
N ASP A 61 3.15 -4.90 -3.77
CA ASP A 61 2.96 -5.81 -4.90
C ASP A 61 2.10 -7.00 -4.49
N GLY A 62 1.08 -7.32 -5.29
CA GLY A 62 0.09 -8.36 -4.98
C GLY A 62 0.72 -9.73 -4.81
N ASP A 63 1.75 -10.04 -5.61
CA ASP A 63 2.46 -11.32 -5.54
C ASP A 63 3.32 -11.41 -4.27
N ASN A 64 4.00 -10.33 -3.90
CA ASN A 64 4.76 -10.28 -2.64
C ASN A 64 3.84 -10.34 -1.41
N ILE A 65 2.66 -9.72 -1.46
CA ILE A 65 1.70 -9.73 -0.34
C ILE A 65 1.06 -11.11 -0.17
N ARG A 66 0.84 -11.85 -1.28
CA ARG A 66 0.43 -13.28 -1.25
C ARG A 66 1.42 -14.19 -0.54
N SER A 67 2.70 -13.85 -0.51
CA SER A 67 3.70 -14.61 0.26
C SER A 67 3.67 -14.33 1.77
N GLY A 68 3.01 -13.25 2.20
CA GLY A 68 2.96 -12.78 3.60
C GLY A 68 1.54 -12.64 4.12
N ILE A 69 1.04 -11.40 4.17
CA ILE A 69 -0.24 -11.03 4.80
C ILE A 69 -1.44 -11.74 4.15
N ASN A 70 -1.34 -12.10 2.86
CA ASN A 70 -2.40 -12.76 2.10
C ASN A 70 -2.08 -14.21 1.74
N ASN A 71 -1.21 -14.88 2.52
CA ASN A 71 -0.85 -16.28 2.28
C ASN A 71 -2.03 -17.27 2.40
N ASN A 72 -3.14 -16.82 3.00
CA ASN A 72 -4.37 -17.60 3.16
C ASN A 72 -5.33 -17.44 1.98
N LEU A 73 -5.02 -16.60 0.97
CA LEU A 73 -5.88 -16.33 -0.18
C LEU A 73 -5.38 -17.09 -1.41
N GLY A 74 -6.27 -17.88 -2.02
CA GLY A 74 -6.05 -18.56 -3.29
C GLY A 74 -6.29 -17.66 -4.49
N PHE A 75 -6.74 -18.24 -5.61
CA PHE A 75 -6.94 -17.54 -6.88
C PHE A 75 -8.39 -17.47 -7.35
N THR A 76 -9.35 -17.83 -6.49
CA THR A 76 -10.79 -17.67 -6.74
C THR A 76 -11.16 -16.19 -6.91
N GLU A 77 -12.35 -15.92 -7.43
CA GLU A 77 -12.82 -14.55 -7.62
C GLU A 77 -12.95 -13.83 -6.27
N GLU A 78 -13.49 -14.51 -5.26
CA GLU A 78 -13.64 -13.99 -3.90
C GLU A 78 -12.28 -13.66 -3.26
N ASP A 79 -11.29 -14.55 -3.42
CA ASP A 79 -9.94 -14.35 -2.90
C ASP A 79 -9.23 -13.17 -3.60
N ARG A 80 -9.52 -12.93 -4.88
CA ARG A 80 -8.99 -11.77 -5.60
C ARG A 80 -9.60 -10.47 -5.10
N VAL A 81 -10.90 -10.44 -4.83
CA VAL A 81 -11.59 -9.27 -4.27
C VAL A 81 -11.03 -8.94 -2.88
N GLU A 82 -10.89 -9.94 -2.02
CA GLU A 82 -10.33 -9.76 -0.67
C GLU A 82 -8.86 -9.34 -0.72
N ASN A 83 -8.09 -9.89 -1.66
CA ASN A 83 -6.70 -9.48 -1.86
C ASN A 83 -6.61 -7.99 -2.24
N ILE A 84 -7.48 -7.49 -3.12
CA ILE A 84 -7.53 -6.07 -3.48
C ILE A 84 -7.95 -5.23 -2.27
N ARG A 85 -8.97 -5.66 -1.52
CA ARG A 85 -9.46 -4.95 -0.32
C ARG A 85 -8.40 -4.79 0.77
N ARG A 86 -7.51 -5.76 0.94
CA ARG A 86 -6.42 -5.70 1.93
C ARG A 86 -5.25 -4.80 1.51
N ILE A 87 -5.13 -4.50 0.22
CA ILE A 87 -4.03 -3.70 -0.34
C ILE A 87 -4.42 -2.21 -0.48
N ALA A 88 -5.70 -1.92 -0.73
CA ALA A 88 -6.26 -0.56 -0.83
C ALA A 88 -6.47 0.08 0.56
#